data_AF-A0A524IW51-F1
#
_entry.id   AF-A0A524IW51-F1
#
_cell.length_a   1.000
_cell.length_b   1.000
_cell.length_c   1.000
_cell.angle_alpha   90.00
_cell.angle_beta   90.00
_cell.angle_gamma   90.00
#
_symmetry.space_group_name_H-M   'P 1'
#
loop_
_entity.id
_entity.type
_entity.pdbx_description
1 polymer ?
#
loop_
_entity_poly.entity_id
_entity_poly.type
_entity_poly.pdbx_seq_one_letter_code
_entity_poly.pdbx_strand_id
1 'polypeptide(L)'
;MTYQRIALVMTIVMVLTGCTTSSSVPAEQANPTSGAAHPTLVSPSPVLDPQNLIQPDHLIYLGAFRLPGNGERPKTFAYGGNAMTFNPDGDAADSDDGFPGSLFITGHDRLAYGELPDGSQVAEVNIPTPTIMGAPAELPTAAFIQEFANVTKGFFTGLDEIPRIGIAYLDTP
;
A
#
# COMPACT_ATOMS: atom_id res chain seq x y z
N MET A 1 -12.53 -54.71 15.89
CA MET A 1 -12.29 -53.26 16.02
C MET A 1 -10.97 -52.96 15.33
N THR A 2 -10.90 -53.05 14.00
CA THR A 2 -11.36 -52.10 12.95
C THR A 2 -10.20 -51.20 12.50
N TYR A 3 -9.59 -51.66 11.40
CA TYR A 3 -8.98 -50.97 10.26
C TYR A 3 -7.64 -50.21 10.35
N GLN A 4 -6.64 -50.93 9.83
CA GLN A 4 -5.36 -50.51 9.29
C GLN A 4 -5.51 -50.25 7.77
N ARG A 5 -4.97 -49.12 7.29
CA ARG A 5 -4.40 -48.78 5.96
C ARG A 5 -5.12 -49.26 4.69
N ILE A 6 -5.35 -48.36 3.73
CA ILE A 6 -4.87 -48.43 2.32
C ILE A 6 -5.53 -47.28 1.53
N ALA A 7 -4.66 -46.47 0.92
CA ALA A 7 -4.97 -45.46 -0.07
C ALA A 7 -5.32 -46.12 -1.41
N LEU A 8 -6.37 -45.66 -2.13
CA LEU A 8 -6.36 -45.53 -3.59
C LEU A 8 -7.68 -44.90 -4.11
N VAL A 9 -7.55 -44.03 -5.11
CA VAL A 9 -8.54 -43.65 -6.14
C VAL A 9 -9.79 -42.87 -5.69
N MET A 10 -9.90 -41.61 -6.10
CA MET A 10 -10.66 -41.27 -7.32
C MET A 10 -10.59 -39.76 -7.60
N THR A 11 -9.63 -39.39 -8.44
CA THR A 11 -9.51 -38.07 -9.07
C THR A 11 -10.71 -37.86 -10.00
N ILE A 12 -11.67 -37.01 -9.63
CA ILE A 12 -12.72 -36.55 -10.54
C ILE A 12 -12.18 -35.34 -11.30
N VAL A 13 -11.71 -35.61 -12.52
CA VAL A 13 -11.44 -34.61 -13.55
C VAL A 13 -12.79 -34.24 -14.17
N MET A 14 -13.35 -33.08 -13.79
CA MET A 14 -14.55 -32.55 -14.42
C MET A 14 -14.14 -31.49 -15.44
N VAL A 15 -14.04 -31.92 -16.69
CA VAL A 15 -13.76 -31.09 -17.87
C VAL A 15 -14.93 -30.14 -18.10
N LEU A 16 -14.73 -28.85 -17.84
CA LEU A 16 -15.66 -27.78 -18.19
C LEU A 16 -15.50 -27.42 -19.67
N THR A 17 -16.14 -28.17 -20.56
CA THR A 17 -16.43 -27.73 -21.94
C THR A 17 -17.71 -26.88 -21.93
N GLY A 18 -17.55 -25.59 -21.63
CA GLY A 18 -18.58 -24.58 -21.88
C GLY A 18 -18.50 -24.10 -23.32
N CYS A 19 -19.35 -24.65 -24.19
CA CYS A 19 -19.58 -24.10 -25.54
C CYS A 19 -20.21 -22.71 -25.40
N THR A 20 -19.55 -21.67 -25.92
CA THR A 20 -20.12 -20.34 -26.06
C THR A 20 -21.13 -20.33 -27.21
N THR A 21 -22.42 -20.48 -26.92
CA THR A 21 -23.49 -20.20 -27.88
C THR A 21 -23.71 -18.70 -27.95
N SER A 22 -23.24 -18.06 -29.03
CA SER A 22 -23.62 -16.69 -29.36
C SER A 22 -25.07 -16.67 -29.83
N SER A 23 -25.99 -16.28 -28.95
CA SER A 23 -27.37 -15.94 -29.33
C SER A 23 -27.38 -14.50 -29.86
N SER A 24 -27.64 -14.33 -31.16
CA SER A 24 -27.90 -13.03 -31.78
C SER A 24 -29.26 -12.50 -31.31
N VAL A 25 -29.25 -11.37 -30.58
CA VAL A 25 -30.47 -10.63 -30.24
C VAL A 25 -30.99 -9.93 -31.51
N PRO A 26 -32.29 -10.00 -31.85
CA PRO A 26 -32.86 -9.25 -32.96
C PRO A 26 -32.77 -7.75 -32.70
N ALA A 27 -32.37 -6.98 -33.71
CA ALA A 27 -32.31 -5.53 -33.63
C ALA A 27 -33.71 -4.94 -33.39
N GLU A 28 -33.89 -4.29 -32.24
CA GLU A 28 -35.05 -3.47 -31.94
C GLU A 28 -34.96 -2.18 -32.77
N GLN A 29 -35.93 -2.01 -33.68
CA GLN A 29 -36.00 -0.90 -34.62
C GLN A 29 -36.43 0.37 -33.88
N ALA A 30 -35.45 1.17 -33.45
CA ALA A 30 -35.70 2.47 -32.82
C ALA A 30 -36.30 3.47 -33.82
N ASN A 31 -37.46 4.01 -33.46
CA ASN A 31 -38.18 5.08 -34.14
C ASN A 31 -37.38 6.40 -34.05
N PRO A 32 -37.26 7.24 -35.10
CA PRO A 32 -36.43 8.44 -35.02
C PRO A 32 -37.17 9.53 -34.25
N THR A 33 -36.91 9.64 -32.96
CA THR A 33 -37.24 10.86 -32.21
C THR A 33 -36.11 11.85 -32.48
N SER A 34 -36.46 12.93 -33.19
CA SER A 34 -35.59 14.09 -33.43
C SER A 34 -35.23 14.74 -32.10
N GLY A 35 -34.11 14.31 -31.51
CA GLY A 35 -33.43 15.00 -30.42
C GLY A 35 -32.30 15.83 -31.01
N ALA A 36 -32.35 17.15 -30.79
CA ALA A 36 -31.26 18.04 -31.15
C ALA A 36 -29.93 17.52 -30.59
N ALA A 37 -28.95 17.31 -31.46
CA ALA A 37 -27.62 16.87 -31.07
C ALA A 37 -26.98 17.94 -30.16
N HIS A 38 -26.75 17.61 -28.90
CA HIS A 38 -25.82 18.36 -28.07
C HIS A 38 -24.41 18.20 -28.68
N PRO A 39 -23.65 19.28 -28.91
CA PRO A 39 -22.29 19.16 -29.38
C PRO A 39 -21.45 18.47 -28.30
N THR A 40 -21.08 17.21 -28.52
CA THR A 40 -20.10 16.52 -27.70
C THR A 40 -18.75 17.19 -27.92
N LEU A 41 -18.31 17.99 -26.95
CA LEU A 41 -16.93 18.45 -26.89
C LEU A 41 -16.05 17.23 -26.60
N VAL A 42 -15.43 16.67 -27.64
CA VAL A 42 -14.36 15.70 -27.47
C VAL A 42 -13.13 16.45 -26.94
N SER A 43 -12.90 16.37 -25.62
CA SER A 43 -11.57 16.70 -25.10
C SER A 43 -10.59 15.68 -25.69
N PRO A 44 -9.51 16.11 -26.39
CA PRO A 44 -8.48 15.18 -26.80
C PRO A 44 -7.89 14.55 -25.53
N SER A 45 -7.83 13.22 -25.47
CA SER A 45 -7.05 12.54 -24.45
C SER A 45 -5.61 13.06 -24.51
N PRO A 46 -4.97 13.35 -23.36
CA PRO A 46 -3.56 13.74 -23.36
C PRO A 46 -2.76 12.66 -24.08
N VAL A 47 -2.05 13.04 -25.14
CA VAL A 47 -1.06 12.17 -25.78
C VAL A 47 0.08 12.08 -24.79
N LEU A 48 0.19 10.94 -24.10
CA LEU A 48 1.33 10.66 -23.24
C LEU A 48 2.56 10.48 -24.13
N ASP A 49 3.57 11.32 -23.94
CA ASP A 49 4.88 11.11 -24.56
C ASP A 49 5.54 9.89 -23.89
N PRO A 50 5.80 8.80 -24.63
CA PRO A 50 6.44 7.61 -24.06
C PRO A 50 7.81 7.91 -23.43
N GLN A 51 8.49 8.99 -23.85
CA GLN A 51 9.77 9.42 -23.26
C GLN A 51 9.62 10.02 -21.86
N ASN A 52 8.43 10.52 -21.51
CA ASN A 52 8.13 11.07 -20.19
C ASN A 52 7.50 10.04 -19.23
N LEU A 53 7.38 8.79 -19.66
CA LEU A 53 6.89 7.71 -18.81
C LEU A 53 8.06 7.02 -18.11
N ILE A 54 7.86 6.71 -16.83
CA ILE A 54 8.76 5.80 -16.12
C ILE A 54 8.64 4.42 -16.78
N GLN A 55 9.74 3.94 -17.33
CA GLN A 55 9.85 2.61 -17.89
C GLN A 55 10.36 1.63 -16.82
N PRO A 56 10.06 0.33 -16.93
CA PRO A 56 10.51 -0.65 -15.94
C PRO A 56 12.03 -0.67 -15.70
N ASP A 57 12.82 -0.43 -16.75
CA ASP A 57 14.29 -0.36 -16.69
C ASP A 57 14.81 0.93 -16.03
N HIS A 58 13.96 1.93 -15.79
CA HIS A 58 14.30 3.10 -14.98
C HIS A 58 14.26 2.80 -13.46
N LEU A 59 13.71 1.66 -13.03
CA LEU A 59 13.60 1.28 -11.63
C LEU A 59 14.69 0.27 -11.27
N ILE A 60 15.67 0.73 -10.47
CA ILE A 60 16.75 -0.11 -9.97
C ILE A 60 16.47 -0.42 -8.49
N TYR A 61 16.40 -1.71 -8.16
CA TYR A 61 16.30 -2.13 -6.77
C TYR A 61 17.66 -1.98 -6.07
N LEU A 62 17.73 -1.07 -5.09
CA LEU A 62 18.96 -0.81 -4.33
C LEU A 62 19.11 -1.71 -3.11
N GLY A 63 18.03 -2.38 -2.67
CA GLY A 63 18.03 -3.21 -1.47
C GLY A 63 16.86 -2.88 -0.54
N ALA A 64 16.95 -3.35 0.69
CA ALA A 64 15.99 -3.07 1.74
C ALA A 64 16.69 -2.78 3.08
N PHE A 65 15.89 -2.30 4.04
CA PHE A 65 16.24 -2.17 5.44
C PHE A 65 15.03 -2.50 6.31
N ARG A 66 15.27 -2.71 7.60
CA ARG A 66 14.24 -2.97 8.61
C ARG A 66 13.88 -1.69 9.34
N LEU A 67 12.63 -1.57 9.75
CA LEU A 67 12.24 -0.58 10.75
C LEU A 67 12.67 -1.02 12.16
N PRO A 68 12.83 -0.09 13.12
CA PRO A 68 13.01 -0.42 14.52
C PRO A 68 11.94 -1.41 15.02
N GLY A 69 12.32 -2.37 15.86
CA GLY A 69 11.44 -3.43 16.35
C GLY A 69 11.34 -3.52 17.88
N ASN A 70 10.57 -4.50 18.36
CA ASN A 70 10.41 -4.90 19.77
C ASN A 70 9.56 -3.96 20.66
N GLY A 71 8.84 -3.02 20.07
CA GLY A 71 7.86 -2.21 20.80
C GLY A 71 6.54 -2.94 21.02
N GLU A 72 5.80 -2.51 22.05
CA GLU A 72 4.42 -2.96 22.33
C GLU A 72 3.39 -2.01 21.73
N ARG A 73 2.15 -2.49 21.51
CA ARG A 73 1.05 -1.66 21.01
C ARG A 73 0.77 -0.48 21.96
N PRO A 74 0.54 0.76 21.45
CA PRO A 74 0.54 1.16 20.03
C PRO A 74 1.92 1.57 19.46
N LYS A 75 2.97 1.60 20.28
CA LYS A 75 4.32 2.09 19.93
C LYS A 75 5.18 1.01 19.27
N THR A 76 4.73 0.53 18.12
CA THR A 76 5.40 -0.49 17.33
C THR A 76 5.02 -0.34 15.86
N PHE A 77 5.85 -0.78 14.93
CA PHE A 77 5.49 -0.83 13.51
C PHE A 77 4.77 -2.13 13.10
N ALA A 78 4.67 -3.12 14.00
CA ALA A 78 3.90 -4.32 13.73
C ALA A 78 2.44 -3.96 13.39
N TYR A 79 1.89 -4.54 12.32
CA TYR A 79 0.54 -4.21 11.81
C TYR A 79 0.31 -2.70 11.63
N GLY A 80 1.36 -1.97 11.24
CA GLY A 80 1.32 -0.55 10.91
C GLY A 80 1.76 -0.30 9.47
N GLY A 81 2.31 0.90 9.24
CA GLY A 81 2.86 1.30 7.94
C GLY A 81 1.82 1.64 6.88
N ASN A 82 0.56 1.89 7.26
CA ASN A 82 -0.51 2.25 6.32
C ASN A 82 -0.31 3.62 5.66
N ALA A 83 0.46 4.51 6.28
CA ALA A 83 0.90 5.74 5.65
C ALA A 83 2.37 6.04 5.95
N MET A 84 3.04 6.60 4.95
CA MET A 84 4.43 7.01 5.02
C MET A 84 4.66 8.22 4.12
N THR A 85 5.55 9.12 4.53
CA THR A 85 6.03 10.22 3.68
C THR A 85 7.52 10.45 3.90
N PHE A 86 8.16 11.12 2.94
CA PHE A 86 9.59 11.41 2.95
C PHE A 86 9.82 12.87 3.37
N ASN A 87 10.76 13.07 4.30
CA ASN A 87 11.27 14.37 4.67
C ASN A 87 12.69 14.54 4.09
N PRO A 88 12.89 15.41 3.08
CA PRO A 88 14.19 15.59 2.44
C PRO A 88 15.25 16.22 3.35
N ASP A 89 14.83 16.97 4.37
CA ASP A 89 15.73 17.63 5.33
C ASP A 89 16.00 16.76 6.56
N GLY A 90 15.41 15.56 6.61
CA GLY A 90 15.64 14.58 7.65
C GLY A 90 17.07 14.03 7.62
N ASP A 91 17.52 13.48 8.75
CA ASP A 91 18.79 12.76 8.86
C ASP A 91 20.03 13.50 8.33
N ALA A 92 20.04 14.83 8.41
CA ALA A 92 21.11 15.67 7.83
C ALA A 92 22.51 15.40 8.43
N ALA A 93 22.60 14.68 9.56
CA ALA A 93 23.86 14.32 10.20
C ALA A 93 24.53 13.07 9.59
N ASP A 94 23.78 12.18 8.94
CA ASP A 94 24.26 10.89 8.43
C ASP A 94 24.38 10.87 6.88
N SER A 95 24.47 12.04 6.23
CA SER A 95 24.49 12.20 4.76
C SER A 95 25.63 11.50 4.01
N ASP A 96 26.64 11.01 4.73
CA ASP A 96 27.83 10.36 4.16
C ASP A 96 27.53 8.96 3.60
N ASP A 97 26.37 8.38 3.92
CA ASP A 97 25.97 7.05 3.48
C ASP A 97 25.27 7.03 2.10
N GLY A 98 24.97 8.20 1.55
CA GLY A 98 24.35 8.39 0.24
C GLY A 98 22.82 8.31 0.23
N PHE A 99 22.16 8.18 1.39
CA PHE A 99 20.70 8.08 1.53
C PHE A 99 20.15 9.17 2.47
N PRO A 100 20.23 10.45 2.09
CA PRO A 100 19.76 11.54 2.94
C PRO A 100 18.25 11.53 3.13
N GLY A 101 17.79 12.22 4.15
CA GLY A 101 16.37 12.36 4.48
C GLY A 101 15.89 11.33 5.48
N SER A 102 14.61 11.40 5.80
CA SER A 102 13.97 10.52 6.78
C SER A 102 12.57 10.12 6.34
N LEU A 103 12.00 9.14 7.04
CA LEU A 103 10.65 8.66 6.81
C LEU A 103 9.78 8.92 8.04
N PHE A 104 8.68 9.62 7.84
CA PHE A 104 7.57 9.60 8.79
C PHE A 104 6.68 8.41 8.46
N ILE A 105 6.41 7.56 9.44
CA ILE A 105 5.69 6.30 9.25
C ILE A 105 4.64 6.14 10.36
N THR A 106 3.43 5.72 10.00
CA THR A 106 2.44 5.29 10.99
C THR A 106 2.85 3.96 11.63
N GLY A 107 2.84 3.89 12.95
CA GLY A 107 2.93 2.68 13.74
C GLY A 107 1.66 1.83 13.67
N HIS A 108 1.51 0.93 14.64
CA HIS A 108 0.45 -0.06 14.72
C HIS A 108 -0.91 0.57 14.54
N ASP A 109 -1.73 0.00 13.69
CA ASP A 109 -3.06 0.53 13.39
C ASP A 109 -3.95 0.66 14.62
N ARG A 110 -4.89 1.60 14.55
CA ARG A 110 -6.06 1.58 15.42
C ARG A 110 -6.81 0.25 15.23
N LEU A 111 -7.47 -0.19 16.28
CA LEU A 111 -8.33 -1.37 16.23
C LEU A 111 -9.80 -0.94 16.24
N ALA A 112 -10.62 -1.70 15.53
CA ALA A 112 -12.06 -1.49 15.46
C ALA A 112 -12.73 -1.53 16.85
N TYR A 113 -13.92 -0.97 16.93
CA TYR A 113 -14.76 -0.90 18.13
C TYR A 113 -14.06 -0.28 19.35
N GLY A 114 -13.07 0.59 19.11
CA GLY A 114 -12.37 1.34 20.14
C GLY A 114 -11.36 0.55 20.98
N GLU A 115 -10.92 -0.65 20.55
CA GLU A 115 -9.96 -1.46 21.32
C GLU A 115 -8.58 -0.76 21.47
N LEU A 116 -8.14 -0.04 20.43
CA LEU A 116 -6.89 0.73 20.44
C LEU A 116 -7.11 2.13 19.86
N PRO A 117 -7.74 3.04 20.63
CA PRO A 117 -8.18 4.33 20.14
C PRO A 117 -7.04 5.34 19.95
N ASP A 118 -5.82 5.01 20.38
CA ASP A 118 -4.61 5.82 20.21
C ASP A 118 -3.57 5.15 19.29
N GLY A 119 -3.99 4.16 18.52
CA GLY A 119 -3.20 3.57 17.44
C GLY A 119 -2.90 4.56 16.31
N SER A 120 -2.13 4.09 15.34
CA SER A 120 -1.61 4.85 14.20
C SER A 120 -0.79 6.07 14.61
N GLN A 121 -0.04 5.96 15.71
CA GLN A 121 0.94 6.96 16.12
C GLN A 121 2.01 7.11 15.04
N VAL A 122 2.63 8.28 14.92
CA VAL A 122 3.64 8.54 13.89
C VAL A 122 5.02 8.57 14.52
N ALA A 123 5.99 7.91 13.91
CA ALA A 123 7.40 8.02 14.26
C ALA A 123 8.21 8.48 13.05
N GLU A 124 9.39 9.04 13.28
CA GLU A 124 10.36 9.39 12.26
C GLU A 124 11.59 8.50 12.37
N VAL A 125 12.01 7.90 11.28
CA VAL A 125 13.20 7.04 11.21
C VAL A 125 14.17 7.53 10.15
N ASN A 126 15.45 7.28 10.35
CA ASN A 126 16.46 7.50 9.32
C ASN A 126 16.38 6.45 8.20
N ILE A 127 17.11 6.67 7.11
CA ILE A 127 17.20 5.74 5.97
C ILE A 127 18.63 5.20 5.92
N PRO A 128 18.91 4.02 6.49
CA PRO A 128 20.23 3.43 6.34
C PRO A 128 20.44 2.96 4.90
N THR A 129 21.70 2.96 4.44
CA THR A 129 22.12 2.34 3.18
C THR A 129 21.42 0.99 2.94
N PRO A 130 20.49 0.91 1.96
CA PRO A 130 19.78 -0.32 1.65
C PRO A 130 20.74 -1.39 1.14
N THR A 131 20.49 -2.65 1.50
CA THR A 131 21.32 -3.78 1.04
C THR A 131 20.47 -4.91 0.49
N ILE A 132 21.05 -5.68 -0.43
CA ILE A 132 20.45 -6.88 -1.00
C ILE A 132 20.93 -8.08 -0.18
N MET A 133 20.07 -8.59 0.69
CA MET A 133 20.38 -9.73 1.57
C MET A 133 19.44 -10.92 1.31
N GLY A 134 19.93 -12.13 1.58
CA GLY A 134 19.16 -13.36 1.41
C GLY A 134 18.18 -13.63 2.55
N ALA A 135 18.34 -12.96 3.70
CA ALA A 135 17.50 -13.10 4.87
C ALA A 135 17.15 -11.74 5.51
N PRO A 136 15.88 -11.53 5.96
CA PRO A 136 15.49 -10.27 6.59
C PRO A 136 16.30 -9.90 7.84
N ALA A 137 16.78 -10.90 8.60
CA ALA A 137 17.56 -10.67 9.81
C ALA A 137 18.94 -10.02 9.55
N GLU A 138 19.44 -10.10 8.32
CA GLU A 138 20.74 -9.58 7.89
C GLU A 138 20.63 -8.15 7.33
N LEU A 139 19.41 -7.65 7.09
CA LEU A 139 19.20 -6.30 6.60
C LEU A 139 19.59 -5.26 7.65
N PRO A 140 20.12 -4.09 7.25
CA PRO A 140 20.33 -2.96 8.13
C PRO A 140 19.02 -2.54 8.78
N THR A 141 19.10 -1.94 9.95
CA THR A 141 17.92 -1.48 10.70
C THR A 141 18.00 0.03 10.85
N ALA A 142 16.93 0.71 10.47
CA ALA A 142 16.77 2.13 10.70
C ALA A 142 16.71 2.42 12.21
N ALA A 143 17.09 3.64 12.58
CA ALA A 143 17.03 4.18 13.93
C ALA A 143 15.92 5.24 14.01
N PHE A 144 15.37 5.43 15.21
CA PHE A 144 14.45 6.54 15.47
C PHE A 144 15.20 7.86 15.45
N ILE A 145 14.69 8.81 14.67
CA ILE A 145 14.99 10.24 14.79
C ILE A 145 13.99 10.87 15.77
N GLN A 146 12.71 10.51 15.63
CA GLN A 146 11.65 10.84 16.58
C GLN A 146 10.85 9.58 16.92
N GLU A 147 10.66 9.38 18.22
CA GLU A 147 9.83 8.31 18.76
C GLU A 147 8.34 8.49 18.40
N PHE A 148 7.54 7.45 18.63
CA PHE A 148 6.10 7.48 18.36
C PHE A 148 5.37 8.62 19.08
N ALA A 149 4.64 9.43 18.30
CA ALA A 149 3.80 10.52 18.76
C ALA A 149 2.33 10.31 18.35
N ASN A 150 1.41 10.50 19.30
CA ASN A 150 -0.02 10.55 19.00
C ASN A 150 -0.41 11.92 18.41
N VAL A 151 -0.33 12.01 17.09
CA VAL A 151 -0.72 13.22 16.33
C VAL A 151 -2.23 13.43 16.29
N THR A 152 -3.03 12.39 16.54
CA THR A 152 -4.50 12.47 16.54
C THR A 152 -5.05 13.12 17.80
N LYS A 153 -4.31 13.19 18.91
CA LYS A 153 -4.69 13.93 20.14
C LYS A 153 -6.17 13.79 20.58
N GLY A 154 -6.76 12.60 20.41
CA GLY A 154 -8.16 12.32 20.78
C GLY A 154 -9.21 12.55 19.69
N PHE A 155 -8.80 12.96 18.48
CA PHE A 155 -9.65 12.92 17.30
C PHE A 155 -9.97 11.47 16.90
N PHE A 156 -11.11 11.28 16.22
CA PHE A 156 -11.56 10.00 15.68
C PHE A 156 -11.80 8.88 16.71
N THR A 157 -11.97 9.23 17.99
CA THR A 157 -12.23 8.26 19.07
C THR A 157 -13.63 7.64 19.02
N GLY A 158 -14.57 8.28 18.32
CA GLY A 158 -15.93 7.77 18.12
C GLY A 158 -16.14 7.01 16.81
N LEU A 159 -15.07 6.64 16.11
CA LEU A 159 -15.17 5.75 14.94
C LEU A 159 -15.05 4.30 15.39
N ASP A 160 -16.06 3.49 15.06
CA ASP A 160 -16.02 2.04 15.29
C ASP A 160 -15.09 1.33 14.29
N GLU A 161 -14.79 1.94 13.15
CA GLU A 161 -13.94 1.35 12.10
C GLU A 161 -12.55 2.00 12.05
N ILE A 162 -11.60 1.26 11.47
CA ILE A 162 -10.22 1.73 11.29
C ILE A 162 -10.19 2.82 10.21
N PRO A 163 -9.79 4.06 10.52
CA PRO A 163 -9.72 5.12 9.54
C PRO A 163 -8.62 4.84 8.51
N ARG A 164 -8.85 5.23 7.24
CA ARG A 164 -7.77 5.31 6.26
C ARG A 164 -6.91 6.53 6.54
N ILE A 165 -5.60 6.37 6.47
CA ILE A 165 -4.63 7.41 6.82
C ILE A 165 -3.79 7.75 5.60
N GLY A 166 -3.53 9.04 5.41
CA GLY A 166 -2.52 9.56 4.50
C GLY A 166 -1.67 10.59 5.24
N ILE A 167 -0.39 10.67 4.91
CA ILE A 167 0.54 11.65 5.47
C ILE A 167 1.21 12.36 4.29
N ALA A 168 1.33 13.69 4.40
CA ALA A 168 2.11 14.52 3.50
C ALA A 168 3.09 15.35 4.33
N TYR A 169 4.33 15.45 3.86
CA TYR A 169 5.30 16.40 4.39
C TYR A 169 5.05 17.77 3.76
N LEU A 170 5.04 18.82 4.59
CA LEU A 170 4.91 20.21 4.18
C LEU A 170 6.04 21.00 4.84
N ASP A 171 6.95 21.54 4.03
CA ASP A 171 8.08 22.38 4.42
C ASP A 171 7.70 23.86 4.56
N THR A 172 6.52 24.24 4.08
CA THR A 172 5.96 25.58 4.20
C THR A 172 4.58 25.55 4.89
N PRO A 173 4.30 26.47 5.84
CA PRO A 173 3.01 26.56 6.52
C PRO A 173 1.81 26.91 5.62
#